data_AF-A0A7S2KVH6-F1
#
_entry.id   AF-A0A7S2KVH6-F1
#
_cell.length_a   1.000
_cell.length_b   1.000
_cell.length_c   1.000
_cell.angle_alpha   90.00
_cell.angle_beta   90.00
_cell.angle_gamma   90.00
#
_symmetry.space_group_name_H-M   'P 1'
#
loop_
_entity.id
_entity.type
_entity.pdbx_description
1 polymer ?
#
loop_
_entity_poly.entity_id
_entity_poly.type
_entity_poly.pdbx_seq_one_letter_code
_entity_poly.pdbx_strand_id
1 'polypeptide(L)'
;EGRTGVTNEHAVRFFPVERTGLPALSRVLEELRVDSAPARVSLPEGEMNTTVVARLVPAHSEWVLAVGVLQDGAEVSVDVGPTEFDRLFRACPVVRYKRNGDVHSHYVRTSPIPQDMDAYGLFTGQWSRQNNTLGTDFELFTEEWQMRPRSGGWRFCNYDEPGIGYPRDCGPSGRVTDTWFAMPAHGGAKGLHSGATLYIH
;
A
#
# COMPACT_ATOMS: atom_id res chain seq x y z
N GLU A 1 17.38 17.02 8.28
CA GLU A 1 17.25 17.82 7.06
C GLU A 1 16.05 17.31 6.26
N GLY A 2 14.89 17.95 6.42
CA GLY A 2 13.65 17.52 5.77
C GLY A 2 13.51 18.21 4.42
N ARG A 3 13.49 17.44 3.33
CA ARG A 3 13.18 17.96 1.99
C ARG A 3 11.75 18.49 2.00
N THR A 4 11.62 19.80 1.89
CA THR A 4 10.37 20.51 1.62
C THR A 4 9.73 19.91 0.37
N GLY A 5 8.50 19.41 0.50
CA GLY A 5 7.72 18.96 -0.64
C GLY A 5 7.64 20.09 -1.67
N VAL A 6 7.97 19.77 -2.93
CA VAL A 6 7.81 20.72 -4.03
C VAL A 6 6.31 20.93 -4.23
N THR A 7 5.77 21.99 -3.66
CA THR A 7 4.42 22.46 -3.97
C THR A 7 4.46 23.12 -5.34
N ASN A 8 4.26 22.34 -6.40
CA ASN A 8 3.95 22.95 -7.68
C ASN A 8 2.51 23.48 -7.58
N GLU A 9 2.36 24.80 -7.51
CA GLU A 9 1.05 25.43 -7.67
C GLU A 9 0.55 25.09 -9.09
N HIS A 10 -0.46 24.25 -9.18
CA HIS A 10 -1.22 24.07 -10.41
C HIS A 10 -2.46 24.95 -10.35
N ALA A 11 -2.29 26.20 -10.81
CA ALA A 11 -3.40 27.10 -11.03
C ALA A 11 -4.10 26.72 -12.34
N VAL A 12 -5.15 25.90 -12.25
CA VAL A 12 -6.04 25.67 -13.38
C VAL A 12 -6.99 26.86 -13.49
N ARG A 13 -6.76 27.75 -14.46
CA ARG A 13 -7.71 28.83 -14.77
C ARG A 13 -8.91 28.22 -15.49
N PHE A 14 -10.02 28.10 -14.77
CA PHE A 14 -11.28 27.66 -15.36
C PHE A 14 -12.01 28.86 -15.98
N PHE A 15 -12.21 28.82 -17.30
CA PHE A 15 -13.13 29.72 -18.01
C PHE A 15 -14.31 28.89 -18.51
N PRO A 16 -15.36 28.64 -17.70
CA PRO A 16 -16.51 27.89 -18.17
C PRO A 16 -17.33 28.81 -19.08
N VAL A 17 -17.30 28.56 -20.39
CA VAL A 17 -18.07 29.35 -21.36
C VAL A 17 -19.59 29.12 -21.20
N GLU A 18 -20.07 28.11 -20.47
CA GLU A 18 -21.52 27.80 -20.45
C GLU A 18 -22.11 27.26 -19.13
N ARG A 19 -21.58 27.60 -17.93
CA ARG A 19 -22.19 27.10 -16.66
C ARG A 19 -22.20 28.17 -15.57
N THR A 20 -23.30 28.90 -15.44
CA THR A 20 -23.47 30.10 -14.61
C THR A 20 -24.00 29.84 -13.18
N GLY A 21 -23.89 28.62 -12.64
CA GLY A 21 -24.47 28.28 -11.32
C GLY A 21 -23.55 27.50 -10.38
N LEU A 22 -23.56 27.87 -9.09
CA LEU A 22 -22.90 27.17 -7.97
C LEU A 22 -23.15 25.64 -7.90
N PRO A 23 -24.31 25.09 -8.28
CA PRO A 23 -24.51 23.63 -8.35
C PRO A 23 -23.63 22.91 -9.38
N ALA A 24 -23.03 23.64 -10.33
CA ALA A 24 -22.10 23.07 -11.31
C ALA A 24 -20.68 22.91 -10.73
N LEU A 25 -20.30 23.73 -9.74
CA LEU A 25 -19.00 23.64 -9.08
C LEU A 25 -18.88 22.35 -8.26
N SER A 26 -19.91 21.99 -7.47
CA SER A 26 -19.89 20.74 -6.71
C SER A 26 -19.74 19.50 -7.61
N ARG A 27 -20.41 19.49 -8.77
CA ARG A 27 -20.25 18.41 -9.77
C ARG A 27 -18.85 18.36 -10.39
N VAL A 28 -18.24 19.51 -10.67
CA VAL A 28 -16.85 19.57 -11.15
C VAL A 28 -15.88 19.04 -10.08
N LEU A 29 -16.13 19.32 -8.80
CA LEU A 29 -15.34 18.78 -7.69
C LEU A 29 -15.54 17.26 -7.51
N GLU A 30 -16.74 16.74 -7.76
CA GLU A 30 -17.02 15.29 -7.78
C GLU A 30 -16.31 14.55 -8.93
N GLU A 31 -16.08 15.23 -10.06
CA GLU A 31 -15.39 14.70 -11.24
C GLU A 31 -13.87 14.75 -11.12
N LEU A 32 -13.32 15.57 -10.21
CA LEU A 32 -11.88 15.69 -10.00
C LEU A 32 -11.30 14.38 -9.44
N ARG A 33 -10.26 13.91 -10.14
CA ARG A 33 -9.50 12.72 -9.78
C ARG A 33 -8.02 13.07 -9.67
N VAL A 34 -7.34 12.50 -8.68
CA VAL A 34 -5.88 12.48 -8.58
C VAL A 34 -5.46 11.01 -8.63
N ASP A 35 -4.63 10.63 -9.60
CA ASP A 35 -4.23 9.23 -9.82
C ASP A 35 -5.42 8.25 -9.83
N SER A 36 -6.53 8.66 -10.47
CA SER A 36 -7.80 7.90 -10.54
C SER A 36 -8.61 7.81 -9.23
N ALA A 37 -8.16 8.42 -8.13
CA ALA A 37 -8.90 8.50 -6.87
C ALA A 37 -9.71 9.82 -6.76
N PRO A 38 -10.90 9.84 -6.12
CA PRO A 38 -11.68 11.07 -5.92
C PRO A 38 -10.91 12.11 -5.10
N ALA A 39 -10.83 13.34 -5.61
CA ALA A 39 -10.20 14.43 -4.88
C ALA A 39 -11.08 14.89 -3.70
N ARG A 40 -10.51 15.07 -2.51
CA ARG A 40 -11.19 15.76 -1.40
C ARG A 40 -10.87 17.24 -1.45
N VAL A 41 -11.89 18.08 -1.46
CA VAL A 41 -11.78 19.53 -1.61
C VAL A 41 -12.38 20.20 -0.39
N SER A 42 -11.61 21.06 0.29
CA SER A 42 -12.07 21.87 1.41
C SER A 42 -12.14 23.33 0.98
N LEU A 43 -13.28 23.98 1.24
CA LEU A 43 -13.46 25.41 0.98
C LEU A 43 -13.07 26.21 2.24
N PRO A 44 -12.38 27.36 2.12
CA PRO A 44 -12.14 28.23 3.28
C PRO A 44 -13.47 28.77 3.82
N GLU A 45 -13.62 28.80 5.14
CA GLU A 45 -14.71 29.55 5.79
C GLU A 45 -14.37 31.05 5.74
N GLY A 46 -14.94 31.76 4.77
CA GLY A 46 -14.71 33.20 4.59
C GLY A 46 -15.09 33.69 3.19
N GLU A 47 -15.41 34.99 3.08
CA GLU A 47 -16.03 35.66 1.92
C GLU A 47 -15.55 35.17 0.55
N MET A 48 -16.54 34.91 -0.32
CA MET A 48 -16.38 34.43 -1.70
C MET A 48 -15.66 35.46 -2.57
N ASN A 49 -14.33 35.49 -2.49
CA ASN A 49 -13.50 36.01 -3.56
C ASN A 49 -13.46 34.98 -4.69
N THR A 50 -13.52 35.43 -5.95
CA THR A 50 -13.81 34.66 -7.18
C THR A 50 -12.79 33.57 -7.54
N THR A 51 -11.92 33.19 -6.61
CA THR A 51 -10.86 32.19 -6.78
C THR A 51 -11.03 31.12 -5.70
N VAL A 52 -11.62 29.98 -6.08
CA VAL A 52 -11.58 28.77 -5.24
C VAL A 52 -10.21 28.12 -5.43
N VAL A 53 -9.33 28.27 -4.45
CA VAL A 53 -8.06 27.53 -4.44
C VAL A 53 -8.32 26.17 -3.80
N ALA A 54 -8.56 25.17 -4.63
CA ALA A 54 -8.56 23.78 -4.17
C ALA A 54 -7.11 23.38 -3.87
N ARG A 55 -6.74 23.31 -2.59
CA ARG A 55 -5.52 22.60 -2.19
C ARG A 55 -5.78 21.12 -2.34
N LEU A 56 -5.25 20.53 -3.40
CA LEU A 56 -5.03 19.09 -3.47
C LEU A 56 -3.92 18.77 -2.47
N VAL A 57 -4.30 18.46 -1.24
CA VAL A 57 -3.41 17.75 -0.33
C VAL A 57 -3.41 16.32 -0.85
N PRO A 58 -2.26 15.75 -1.28
CA PRO A 58 -2.18 14.32 -1.43
C PRO A 58 -2.68 13.75 -0.11
N ALA A 59 -3.70 12.90 -0.12
CA ALA A 59 -3.88 12.01 1.02
C ALA A 59 -2.58 11.23 1.08
N HIS A 60 -1.63 11.69 1.89
CA HIS A 60 -0.57 10.86 2.39
C HIS A 60 -1.33 9.83 3.22
N SER A 61 -1.77 8.73 2.59
CA SER A 61 -2.35 7.67 3.39
C SER A 61 -1.20 7.10 4.19
N GLU A 62 -1.32 7.30 5.49
CA GLU A 62 -0.31 6.87 6.42
C GLU A 62 -0.29 5.35 6.42
N TRP A 63 0.91 4.79 6.42
CA TRP A 63 1.11 3.36 6.60
C TRP A 63 0.46 2.90 7.92
N VAL A 64 -0.55 2.06 7.83
CA VAL A 64 -1.20 1.42 8.98
C VAL A 64 -0.40 0.19 9.35
N LEU A 65 0.11 0.11 10.58
CA LEU A 65 0.70 -1.12 11.11
C LEU A 65 -0.41 -2.15 11.32
N ALA A 66 -0.49 -3.14 10.43
CA ALA A 66 -1.56 -4.12 10.43
C ALA A 66 -1.20 -5.37 11.25
N VAL A 67 0.03 -5.87 11.10
CA VAL A 67 0.52 -7.05 11.81
C VAL A 67 1.97 -6.82 12.25
N GLY A 68 2.32 -7.26 13.46
CA GLY A 68 3.66 -7.17 14.00
C GLY A 68 3.97 -8.29 14.98
N VAL A 69 5.20 -8.78 14.92
CA VAL A 69 5.80 -9.68 15.91
C VAL A 69 7.07 -9.07 16.49
N LEU A 70 7.35 -9.34 17.76
CA LEU A 70 8.49 -8.78 18.49
C LEU A 70 9.72 -9.68 18.39
N GLN A 71 10.91 -9.08 18.56
CA GLN A 71 12.17 -9.79 18.85
C GLN A 71 12.45 -10.98 17.91
N ASP A 72 12.30 -12.21 18.40
CA ASP A 72 12.53 -13.49 17.71
C ASP A 72 11.31 -13.99 16.93
N GLY A 73 10.20 -13.26 16.97
CA GLY A 73 8.96 -13.59 16.31
C GLY A 73 8.04 -14.52 17.09
N ALA A 74 8.30 -14.78 18.38
CA ALA A 74 7.43 -15.64 19.20
C ALA A 74 6.20 -14.91 19.75
N GLU A 75 6.28 -13.59 19.95
CA GLU A 75 5.21 -12.77 20.51
C GLU A 75 4.63 -11.83 19.43
N VAL A 76 3.30 -11.79 19.35
CA VAL A 76 2.56 -10.86 18.49
C VAL A 76 2.43 -9.52 19.22
N SER A 77 2.91 -8.43 18.62
CA SER A 77 2.74 -7.08 19.16
C SER A 77 1.46 -6.41 18.68
N VAL A 78 1.12 -6.59 17.41
CA VAL A 78 -0.04 -5.98 16.77
C VAL A 78 -0.66 -7.00 15.82
N ASP A 79 -1.97 -7.11 15.85
CA ASP A 79 -2.73 -7.84 14.85
C ASP A 79 -4.13 -7.22 14.74
N VAL A 80 -4.42 -6.60 13.59
CA VAL A 80 -5.75 -6.03 13.31
C VAL A 80 -6.79 -7.11 12.97
N GLY A 81 -6.35 -8.35 12.76
CA GLY A 81 -7.19 -9.48 12.38
C GLY A 81 -7.58 -9.49 10.90
N PRO A 82 -8.15 -10.62 10.44
CA PRO A 82 -8.40 -10.86 9.03
C PRO A 82 -9.36 -9.87 8.38
N THR A 83 -10.47 -9.57 9.06
CA THR A 83 -11.50 -8.66 8.53
C THR A 83 -10.96 -7.27 8.22
N GLU A 84 -10.17 -6.69 9.14
CA GLU A 84 -9.66 -5.33 8.97
C GLU A 84 -8.46 -5.30 8.02
N PHE A 85 -7.58 -6.29 8.09
CA PHE A 85 -6.46 -6.43 7.15
C PHE A 85 -6.98 -6.49 5.71
N ASP A 86 -7.96 -7.35 5.43
CA ASP A 86 -8.56 -7.50 4.10
C ASP A 86 -9.28 -6.22 3.65
N ARG A 87 -9.94 -5.51 4.57
CA ARG A 87 -10.59 -4.23 4.27
C ARG A 87 -9.56 -3.18 3.85
N LEU A 88 -8.46 -3.06 4.59
CA LEU A 88 -7.36 -2.13 4.28
C LEU A 88 -6.71 -2.51 2.94
N PHE A 89 -6.39 -3.78 2.75
CA PHE A 89 -5.77 -4.27 1.51
C PHE A 89 -6.65 -4.02 0.28
N ARG A 90 -7.97 -4.21 0.38
CA ARG A 90 -8.90 -3.90 -0.72
C ARG A 90 -8.99 -2.41 -1.02
N ALA A 91 -8.79 -1.55 -0.03
CA ALA A 91 -8.80 -0.09 -0.22
C ALA A 91 -7.54 0.40 -0.92
N CYS A 92 -6.36 -0.10 -0.51
CA CYS A 92 -5.10 0.15 -1.18
C CYS A 92 -4.20 -1.10 -1.09
N PRO A 93 -4.05 -1.87 -2.18
CA PRO A 93 -3.40 -3.19 -2.15
C PRO A 93 -1.88 -3.08 -2.24
N VAL A 94 -1.32 -2.36 -1.29
CA VAL A 94 0.09 -2.06 -1.14
C VAL A 94 0.51 -2.43 0.27
N VAL A 95 1.48 -3.35 0.39
CA VAL A 95 1.95 -3.86 1.68
C VAL A 95 3.45 -3.66 1.81
N ARG A 96 3.89 -3.00 2.88
CA ARG A 96 5.31 -2.88 3.22
C ARG A 96 5.67 -3.88 4.31
N TYR A 97 6.66 -4.71 4.03
CA TYR A 97 7.21 -5.64 4.98
C TYR A 97 8.54 -5.13 5.53
N LYS A 98 8.61 -5.00 6.85
CA LYS A 98 9.85 -4.75 7.57
C LYS A 98 10.29 -5.99 8.33
N ARG A 99 11.59 -6.22 8.34
CA ARG A 99 12.23 -7.37 8.96
C ARG A 99 13.49 -6.92 9.66
N ASN A 100 13.64 -7.26 10.94
CA ASN A 100 14.81 -6.90 11.76
C ASN A 100 15.14 -5.40 11.72
N GLY A 101 14.12 -4.54 11.76
CA GLY A 101 14.26 -3.08 11.76
C GLY A 101 14.29 -2.43 10.37
N ASP A 102 14.70 -3.17 9.35
CA ASP A 102 14.85 -2.67 7.97
C ASP A 102 13.62 -2.98 7.09
N VAL A 103 13.45 -2.19 6.03
CA VAL A 103 12.45 -2.51 5.01
C VAL A 103 12.99 -3.64 4.13
N HIS A 104 12.25 -4.73 4.07
CA HIS A 104 12.60 -5.88 3.24
C HIS A 104 12.04 -5.72 1.82
N SER A 105 10.75 -5.41 1.71
CA SER A 105 10.05 -5.40 0.41
C SER A 105 8.71 -4.67 0.47
N HIS A 106 8.31 -4.13 -0.67
CA HIS A 106 7.00 -3.53 -0.93
C HIS A 106 6.24 -4.39 -1.94
N TYR A 107 5.11 -4.94 -1.53
CA TYR A 107 4.16 -5.60 -2.41
C TYR A 107 3.26 -4.55 -3.05
N VAL A 108 3.06 -4.65 -4.35
CA VAL A 108 2.08 -3.84 -5.05
C VAL A 108 1.25 -4.73 -5.95
N ARG A 109 -0.05 -4.81 -5.67
CA ARG A 109 -1.00 -5.49 -6.56
C ARG A 109 -1.08 -4.77 -7.91
N THR A 110 -1.20 -5.55 -8.97
CA THR A 110 -1.33 -5.08 -10.36
C THR A 110 -2.56 -5.64 -11.07
N SER A 111 -3.12 -6.74 -10.58
CA SER A 111 -4.39 -7.31 -11.08
C SER A 111 -5.57 -7.02 -10.13
N PRO A 112 -6.83 -7.12 -10.59
CA PRO A 112 -7.99 -7.04 -9.70
C PRO A 112 -7.90 -8.03 -8.53
N ILE A 113 -8.39 -7.62 -7.36
CA ILE A 113 -8.42 -8.47 -6.16
C ILE A 113 -9.66 -9.37 -6.24
N PRO A 114 -9.51 -10.71 -6.21
CA PRO A 114 -10.65 -11.62 -6.16
C PRO A 114 -11.54 -11.35 -4.94
N GLN A 115 -12.86 -11.52 -5.10
CA GLN A 115 -13.82 -11.26 -4.03
C GLN A 115 -13.55 -12.14 -2.79
N ASP A 116 -13.15 -13.38 -3.03
CA ASP A 116 -12.86 -14.42 -2.04
C ASP A 116 -11.38 -14.49 -1.63
N MET A 117 -10.54 -13.55 -2.08
CA MET A 117 -9.14 -13.51 -1.65
C MET A 117 -9.07 -13.24 -0.14
N ASP A 118 -8.43 -14.15 0.59
CA ASP A 118 -7.99 -14.01 1.98
C ASP A 118 -6.58 -13.40 1.99
N ALA A 119 -6.50 -12.07 2.05
CA ALA A 119 -5.21 -11.39 2.02
C ALA A 119 -4.48 -11.61 3.34
N TYR A 120 -5.18 -11.55 4.48
CA TYR A 120 -4.58 -11.82 5.78
C TYR A 120 -3.86 -13.16 5.82
N GLY A 121 -4.53 -14.27 5.47
CA GLY A 121 -3.92 -15.60 5.45
C GLY A 121 -2.76 -15.69 4.46
N LEU A 122 -2.89 -15.07 3.28
CA LEU A 122 -1.83 -15.00 2.27
C LEU A 122 -0.54 -14.38 2.83
N PHE A 123 -0.65 -13.23 3.48
CA PHE A 123 0.51 -12.49 3.99
C PHE A 123 1.08 -13.07 5.29
N THR A 124 0.26 -13.72 6.11
CA THR A 124 0.64 -14.14 7.47
C THR A 124 0.99 -15.62 7.62
N GLY A 125 0.62 -16.49 6.68
CA GLY A 125 0.87 -17.93 6.85
C GLY A 125 0.77 -18.83 5.62
N GLN A 126 0.26 -18.36 4.48
CA GLN A 126 0.13 -19.20 3.29
C GLN A 126 0.36 -18.40 2.00
N TRP A 127 1.62 -18.19 1.63
CA TRP A 127 2.01 -17.52 0.40
C TRP A 127 1.73 -18.38 -0.82
N SER A 128 0.49 -18.31 -1.30
CA SER A 128 -0.04 -19.10 -2.40
C SER A 128 0.23 -18.46 -3.76
N ARG A 129 0.35 -19.27 -4.81
CA ARG A 129 0.39 -18.84 -6.21
C ARG A 129 -1.00 -18.48 -6.75
N GLN A 130 -2.06 -19.04 -6.17
CA GLN A 130 -3.43 -18.88 -6.65
C GLN A 130 -3.85 -17.40 -6.64
N ASN A 131 -4.08 -16.83 -7.82
CA ASN A 131 -4.39 -15.39 -8.02
C ASN A 131 -3.36 -14.45 -7.37
N ASN A 132 -2.13 -14.92 -7.20
CA ASN A 132 -1.02 -14.21 -6.59
C ASN A 132 0.31 -14.68 -7.20
N THR A 133 0.50 -14.40 -8.49
CA THR A 133 1.75 -14.69 -9.23
C THR A 133 2.56 -13.42 -9.50
N LEU A 134 3.87 -13.46 -9.25
CA LEU A 134 4.80 -12.34 -9.46
C LEU A 134 4.85 -11.97 -10.94
N GLY A 135 4.75 -10.68 -11.25
CA GLY A 135 4.71 -10.15 -12.61
C GLY A 135 3.36 -10.38 -13.32
N THR A 136 2.38 -10.99 -12.67
CA THR A 136 1.03 -11.18 -13.20
C THR A 136 -0.02 -10.49 -12.31
N ASP A 137 -0.01 -10.82 -11.02
CA ASP A 137 -0.95 -10.29 -10.04
C ASP A 137 -0.35 -9.19 -9.18
N PHE A 138 0.97 -9.22 -9.01
CA PHE A 138 1.70 -8.27 -8.17
C PHE A 138 3.14 -8.10 -8.63
N GLU A 139 3.77 -7.04 -8.12
CA GLU A 139 5.20 -6.79 -8.21
C GLU A 139 5.77 -6.55 -6.81
N LEU A 140 7.07 -6.83 -6.64
CA LEU A 140 7.80 -6.52 -5.41
C LEU A 140 8.92 -5.53 -5.68
N PHE A 141 9.12 -4.60 -4.76
CA PHE A 141 10.19 -3.60 -4.84
C PHE A 141 10.97 -3.54 -3.54
N THR A 142 12.27 -3.32 -3.64
CA THR A 142 13.10 -3.06 -2.45
C THR A 142 12.84 -1.65 -1.93
N GLU A 143 12.79 -0.67 -2.84
CA GLU A 143 12.66 0.74 -2.50
C GLU A 143 11.26 1.27 -2.76
N GLU A 144 10.74 2.11 -1.86
CA GLU A 144 9.39 2.68 -1.97
C GLU A 144 9.23 3.55 -3.24
N TRP A 145 10.28 4.30 -3.60
CA TRP A 145 10.26 5.17 -4.78
C TRP A 145 10.14 4.43 -6.11
N GLN A 146 10.48 3.13 -6.14
CA GLN A 146 10.41 2.28 -7.34
C GLN A 146 8.98 1.87 -7.71
N MET A 147 8.06 1.91 -6.74
CA MET A 147 6.69 1.41 -6.91
C MET A 147 5.89 2.25 -7.92
N ARG A 148 6.09 3.58 -7.91
CA ARG A 148 5.40 4.50 -8.84
C ARG A 148 5.83 4.34 -10.30
N PRO A 149 7.13 4.41 -10.64
CA PRO A 149 7.59 4.20 -12.02
C PRO A 149 7.65 2.72 -12.42
N ARG A 150 7.38 1.79 -11.49
CA ARG A 150 7.42 0.33 -11.74
C ARG A 150 8.80 -0.13 -12.22
N SER A 151 9.86 0.45 -11.65
CA SER A 151 11.24 0.23 -12.09
C SER A 151 12.02 -0.60 -11.07
N GLY A 152 12.65 -1.69 -11.51
CA GLY A 152 13.48 -2.52 -10.63
C GLY A 152 12.69 -3.51 -9.78
N GLY A 153 11.57 -4.01 -10.30
CA GLY A 153 10.80 -5.07 -9.67
C GLY A 153 11.59 -6.36 -9.50
N TRP A 154 11.26 -7.12 -8.46
CA TRP A 154 11.89 -8.42 -8.21
C TRP A 154 11.56 -9.42 -9.31
N ARG A 155 12.48 -10.35 -9.55
CA ARG A 155 12.41 -11.27 -10.68
C ARG A 155 12.08 -12.71 -10.30
N PHE A 156 12.15 -13.04 -9.02
CA PHE A 156 11.92 -14.41 -8.56
C PHE A 156 11.05 -14.46 -7.33
N CYS A 157 10.12 -15.42 -7.34
CA CYS A 157 9.35 -15.86 -6.20
C CYS A 157 8.96 -17.34 -6.36
N ASN A 158 8.94 -18.08 -5.26
CA ASN A 158 8.20 -19.33 -5.13
C ASN A 158 7.03 -19.20 -4.15
N TYR A 159 6.22 -20.25 -4.05
CA TYR A 159 4.89 -20.22 -3.43
C TYR A 159 4.53 -21.59 -2.85
N ASP A 160 3.39 -21.67 -2.16
CA ASP A 160 2.67 -22.91 -1.83
C ASP A 160 3.37 -23.80 -0.79
N GLU A 161 4.07 -23.21 0.20
CA GLU A 161 4.48 -23.95 1.41
C GLU A 161 3.51 -23.67 2.55
N PRO A 162 2.98 -24.71 3.22
CA PRO A 162 2.19 -24.54 4.43
C PRO A 162 2.96 -23.82 5.53
N GLY A 163 2.34 -22.81 6.12
CA GLY A 163 2.88 -22.07 7.25
C GLY A 163 3.90 -20.98 6.89
N ILE A 164 4.17 -20.76 5.60
CA ILE A 164 5.04 -19.67 5.13
C ILE A 164 4.20 -18.56 4.51
N GLY A 165 4.27 -17.36 5.08
CA GLY A 165 3.64 -16.16 4.56
C GLY A 165 4.56 -15.32 3.67
N TYR A 166 4.34 -14.01 3.67
CA TYR A 166 4.90 -13.08 2.69
C TYR A 166 6.36 -12.67 2.96
N PRO A 167 7.19 -12.55 1.91
CA PRO A 167 7.22 -13.44 0.75
C PRO A 167 8.01 -14.71 1.10
N ARG A 168 7.68 -15.88 0.52
CA ARG A 168 8.36 -17.16 0.76
C ARG A 168 9.87 -17.10 0.46
N ASP A 169 10.28 -17.52 -0.74
CA ASP A 169 11.64 -17.33 -1.22
C ASP A 169 11.59 -16.44 -2.46
N CYS A 170 11.74 -15.14 -2.25
CA CYS A 170 11.66 -14.13 -3.29
C CYS A 170 12.88 -13.22 -3.25
N GLY A 171 13.28 -12.69 -4.40
CA GLY A 171 14.39 -11.75 -4.44
C GLY A 171 14.53 -10.98 -5.75
N PRO A 172 15.30 -9.87 -5.73
CA PRO A 172 15.43 -8.96 -6.86
C PRO A 172 16.04 -9.62 -8.10
N SER A 173 17.01 -10.50 -7.90
CA SER A 173 17.74 -11.19 -8.98
C SER A 173 17.60 -12.72 -8.95
N GLY A 174 16.99 -13.30 -7.91
CA GLY A 174 16.91 -14.74 -7.72
C GLY A 174 16.32 -15.14 -6.37
N ARG A 175 16.44 -16.43 -6.03
CA ARG A 175 15.93 -17.00 -4.78
C ARG A 175 16.71 -16.47 -3.57
N VAL A 176 16.01 -15.87 -2.62
CA VAL A 176 16.51 -15.54 -1.27
C VAL A 176 15.63 -16.30 -0.28
N THR A 177 16.23 -17.11 0.59
CA THR A 177 15.51 -18.03 1.48
C THR A 177 15.46 -17.51 2.91
N ASP A 178 14.54 -18.05 3.72
CA ASP A 178 14.43 -17.79 5.16
C ASP A 178 14.20 -16.31 5.53
N THR A 179 13.57 -15.56 4.62
CA THR A 179 13.24 -14.14 4.81
C THR A 179 11.74 -13.85 4.93
N TRP A 180 10.89 -14.88 4.92
CA TRP A 180 9.43 -14.70 4.99
C TRP A 180 8.96 -14.14 6.34
N PHE A 181 7.79 -13.53 6.31
CA PHE A 181 6.94 -13.34 7.48
C PHE A 181 6.07 -14.59 7.68
N ALA A 182 5.90 -15.01 8.93
CA ALA A 182 4.88 -15.96 9.33
C ALA A 182 4.47 -15.68 10.77
N MET A 183 3.18 -15.79 11.08
CA MET A 183 2.69 -15.68 12.45
C MET A 183 3.22 -16.85 13.31
N PRO A 184 3.37 -16.67 14.63
CA PRO A 184 3.82 -17.74 15.53
C PRO A 184 2.95 -18.99 15.44
N ALA A 185 1.64 -18.83 15.24
CA ALA A 185 0.69 -19.93 15.04
C ALA A 185 0.98 -20.81 13.81
N HIS A 186 1.80 -20.31 12.88
CA HIS A 186 2.22 -21.01 11.66
C HIS A 186 3.67 -21.50 11.71
N GLY A 187 4.32 -21.44 12.88
CA GLY A 187 5.73 -21.82 13.06
C GLY A 187 6.70 -20.64 13.01
N GLY A 188 6.21 -19.42 12.76
CA GLY A 188 6.99 -18.19 12.84
C GLY A 188 8.01 -17.98 11.71
N ALA A 189 8.59 -16.79 11.68
CA ALA A 189 9.67 -16.44 10.78
C ALA A 189 11.03 -16.79 11.40
N LYS A 190 11.89 -17.49 10.65
CA LYS A 190 13.24 -17.85 11.12
C LYS A 190 14.15 -16.63 11.21
N GLY A 191 15.15 -16.61 12.08
CA GLY A 191 16.24 -15.63 12.04
C GLY A 191 15.84 -14.18 12.38
N LEU A 192 14.73 -14.00 13.09
CA LEU A 192 14.35 -12.70 13.64
C LEU A 192 15.16 -12.38 14.91
N HIS A 193 15.54 -11.12 15.05
CA HIS A 193 16.18 -10.56 16.24
C HIS A 193 15.71 -9.14 16.57
N SER A 194 14.93 -8.50 15.68
CA SER A 194 14.28 -7.21 15.95
C SER A 194 12.85 -7.18 15.42
N GLY A 195 12.18 -8.35 15.43
CA GLY A 195 10.80 -8.50 15.02
C GLY A 195 10.57 -8.29 13.52
N ALA A 196 9.30 -8.32 13.15
CA ALA A 196 8.86 -8.20 11.77
C ALA A 196 7.46 -7.58 11.72
N THR A 197 7.20 -6.73 10.73
CA THR A 197 5.93 -6.00 10.64
C THR A 197 5.43 -5.86 9.21
N LEU A 198 4.11 -5.92 9.05
CA LEU A 198 3.37 -5.68 7.83
C LEU A 198 2.58 -4.38 7.98
N TYR A 199 2.85 -3.42 7.10
CA TYR A 199 2.08 -2.19 6.99
C TYR A 199 1.24 -2.20 5.73
N ILE A 200 0.03 -1.64 5.79
CA ILE A 200 -0.84 -1.43 4.63
C ILE A 200 -0.98 0.07 4.40
N HIS A 201 -0.90 0.49 3.13
CA HIS A 201 -1.02 1.89 2.72
C HIS A 201 -2.49 2.33 2.62
#